data_AF-A0A2D8RDI5-F1
#
_entry.id   AF-A0A2D8RDI5-F1
#
_cell.length_a   1.000
_cell.length_b   1.000
_cell.length_c   1.000
_cell.angle_alpha   90.00
_cell.angle_beta   90.00
_cell.angle_gamma   90.00
#
_symmetry.space_group_name_H-M   'P 1'
#
loop_
_entity.id
_entity.type
_entity.pdbx_description
1 polymer ?
#
loop_
_entity_poly.entity_id
_entity_poly.type
_entity_poly.pdbx_seq_one_letter_code
_entity_poly.pdbx_strand_id
1 'polypeptide(L)'
;MKEIVASVLGLFLGGAVFGVLCFVFDAPTFEHAAFAIMVGAFTGLLAAPEFAPESFRYPKGFQMLAGTGVGLGIGALFGASLPYILGLSLIGAAIGYFAKQFIELIPIP
;
A
#
# COMPACT_ATOMS: atom_id res chain seq x y z
N MET A 1 0.92 14.25 -14.34
CA MET A 1 0.59 13.02 -15.11
C MET A 1 1.52 11.86 -14.76
N LYS A 2 2.85 12.04 -14.75
CA LYS A 2 3.80 10.95 -14.44
C LYS A 2 3.60 10.30 -13.06
N GLU A 3 3.35 11.11 -12.02
CA GLU A 3 3.00 10.63 -10.66
C GLU A 3 1.84 9.64 -10.66
N ILE A 4 0.74 9.99 -11.36
CA ILE A 4 -0.46 9.16 -11.43
C ILE A 4 -0.14 7.84 -12.13
N VAL A 5 0.61 7.89 -13.24
CA VAL A 5 1.00 6.68 -13.98
C VAL A 5 1.85 5.75 -13.11
N ALA A 6 2.88 6.28 -12.44
CA ALA A 6 3.74 5.50 -11.54
C ALA A 6 2.93 4.91 -10.37
N SER A 7 2.03 5.70 -9.79
CA SER A 7 1.16 5.27 -8.68
C SER A 7 0.20 4.17 -9.10
N VAL A 8 -0.43 4.30 -10.28
CA VAL A 8 -1.35 3.31 -10.83
C VAL A 8 -0.62 2.01 -11.15
N LEU A 9 0.58 2.09 -11.75
CA LEU A 9 1.41 0.92 -12.01
C LEU A 9 1.80 0.21 -10.71
N GLY A 10 2.28 0.96 -9.71
CA GLY A 10 2.62 0.40 -8.40
C GLY A 10 1.42 -0.29 -7.75
N LEU A 11 0.26 0.36 -7.73
CA LEU A 11 -0.98 -0.18 -7.19
C LEU A 11 -1.38 -1.49 -7.87
N PHE A 12 -1.41 -1.52 -9.21
CA PHE A 12 -1.80 -2.71 -9.95
C PHE A 12 -0.80 -3.84 -9.80
N LEU A 13 0.50 -3.57 -9.94
CA LEU A 13 1.53 -4.59 -9.81
C LEU A 13 1.56 -5.19 -8.40
N GLY A 14 1.59 -4.34 -7.37
CA GLY A 14 1.60 -4.79 -6.00
C GLY A 14 0.35 -5.60 -5.64
N GLY A 15 -0.83 -5.08 -5.97
CA GLY A 15 -2.10 -5.74 -5.69
C GLY A 15 -2.27 -7.07 -6.45
N ALA A 16 -1.89 -7.10 -7.73
CA ALA A 16 -1.95 -8.32 -8.53
C ALA A 16 -0.98 -9.39 -8.03
N VAL A 17 0.26 -9.03 -7.70
CA VAL A 17 1.26 -10.00 -7.20
C VAL A 17 0.78 -10.63 -5.90
N PHE A 18 0.39 -9.83 -4.90
CA PHE A 18 -0.09 -10.38 -3.63
C PHE A 18 -1.42 -11.13 -3.78
N GLY A 19 -2.32 -10.66 -4.65
CA GLY A 19 -3.55 -11.37 -4.96
C GLY A 19 -3.28 -12.75 -5.57
N VAL A 20 -2.42 -12.83 -6.58
CA VAL A 20 -2.04 -14.10 -7.22
C VAL A 20 -1.37 -15.04 -6.22
N LEU A 21 -0.42 -14.54 -5.42
CA LEU A 21 0.24 -15.35 -4.39
C LEU A 21 -0.79 -15.90 -3.38
N CYS A 22 -1.72 -15.06 -2.92
CA CYS A 22 -2.78 -15.48 -2.00
C CYS A 22 -3.65 -16.59 -2.61
N PHE A 23 -4.06 -16.45 -3.89
CA PHE A 23 -4.85 -17.46 -4.57
C PHE A 23 -4.10 -18.78 -4.80
N VAL A 24 -2.82 -18.71 -5.19
CA VAL A 24 -2.00 -19.89 -5.49
C VAL A 24 -1.71 -20.71 -4.24
N PHE A 25 -1.41 -20.03 -3.12
CA PHE A 25 -0.91 -20.70 -1.92
C PHE A 25 -1.97 -20.98 -0.85
N ASP A 26 -3.09 -20.25 -0.82
CA ASP A 26 -3.95 -20.22 0.37
C ASP A 26 -5.44 -20.46 0.12
N ALA A 27 -5.87 -20.64 -1.14
CA ALA A 27 -7.29 -20.83 -1.52
C ALA A 27 -8.27 -19.93 -0.72
N PRO A 28 -8.11 -18.60 -0.81
CA PRO A 28 -8.58 -17.68 0.21
C PRO A 28 -10.10 -17.46 0.18
N THR A 29 -10.66 -17.12 1.34
CA THR A 29 -11.99 -16.48 1.39
C THR A 29 -11.93 -15.09 0.75
N PHE A 30 -13.09 -14.52 0.42
CA PHE A 30 -13.16 -13.19 -0.20
C PHE A 30 -12.45 -12.12 0.63
N GLU A 31 -12.63 -12.15 1.95
CA GLU A 31 -12.05 -11.19 2.88
C GLU A 31 -10.53 -11.29 2.93
N HIS A 32 -9.99 -12.50 2.96
CA HIS A 32 -8.54 -12.74 2.91
C HIS A 32 -7.94 -12.26 1.59
N ALA A 33 -8.57 -12.60 0.46
CA ALA A 33 -8.12 -12.16 -0.86
C ALA A 33 -8.15 -10.63 -0.98
N ALA A 34 -9.24 -9.99 -0.52
CA ALA A 34 -9.37 -8.54 -0.55
C ALA A 34 -8.30 -7.86 0.32
N PHE A 35 -8.05 -8.38 1.53
CA PHE A 35 -6.99 -7.88 2.40
C PHE A 35 -5.61 -8.02 1.76
N ALA A 36 -5.29 -9.19 1.19
CA ALA A 36 -4.01 -9.42 0.52
C ALA A 36 -3.79 -8.47 -0.67
N ILE A 37 -4.81 -8.27 -1.50
CA ILE A 37 -4.75 -7.31 -2.61
C ILE A 37 -4.54 -5.88 -2.10
N MET A 38 -5.23 -5.47 -1.03
CA MET A 38 -5.06 -4.15 -0.44
C MET A 38 -3.65 -3.94 0.13
N VAL A 39 -3.10 -4.95 0.82
CA VAL A 39 -1.73 -4.91 1.33
C VAL A 39 -0.74 -4.81 0.19
N GLY A 40 -0.89 -5.63 -0.86
CA GLY A 40 -0.02 -5.56 -2.04
C GLY A 40 -0.10 -4.22 -2.76
N ALA A 41 -1.31 -3.70 -2.97
CA ALA A 41 -1.55 -2.39 -3.57
C ALA A 41 -0.87 -1.28 -2.75
N PHE A 42 -0.95 -1.37 -1.42
CA PHE A 42 -0.29 -0.44 -0.52
C PHE A 42 1.23 -0.52 -0.64
N THR A 43 1.82 -1.71 -0.62
CA THR A 43 3.26 -1.90 -0.81
C THR A 43 3.72 -1.30 -2.15
N GLY A 44 2.95 -1.50 -3.22
CA GLY A 44 3.22 -0.91 -4.52
C GLY A 44 3.16 0.61 -4.54
N LEU A 45 2.21 1.22 -3.83
CA LEU A 45 2.14 2.67 -3.65
C LEU A 45 3.31 3.21 -2.83
N LEU A 46 3.76 2.49 -1.81
CA LEU A 46 4.93 2.88 -1.02
C LEU A 46 6.21 2.84 -1.85
N ALA A 47 6.31 1.86 -2.75
CA ALA A 47 7.46 1.64 -3.61
C ALA A 47 7.53 2.61 -4.80
N ALA A 48 6.40 3.09 -5.32
CA ALA A 48 6.35 3.91 -6.54
C ALA A 48 7.27 5.15 -6.51
N PRO A 49 7.35 5.92 -5.41
CA PRO A 49 8.26 7.08 -5.34
C PRO A 49 9.74 6.72 -5.22
N GLU A 50 10.07 5.51 -4.78
CA GLU A 50 11.47 5.05 -4.71
C GLU A 50 11.95 4.52 -6.07
N PHE A 51 11.06 3.93 -6.87
CA PHE A 51 11.38 3.43 -8.21
C PHE A 51 11.29 4.51 -9.31
N ALA A 52 10.50 5.56 -9.10
CA ALA A 52 10.36 6.68 -10.03
C ALA A 52 10.45 8.04 -9.32
N PRO A 53 11.55 8.35 -8.62
CA PRO A 53 11.68 9.54 -7.78
C PRO A 53 11.49 10.85 -8.54
N GLU A 54 11.90 10.90 -9.81
CA GLU A 54 11.71 12.06 -10.69
C GLU A 54 10.25 12.36 -11.01
N SER A 55 9.37 11.38 -10.79
CA SER A 55 7.94 11.59 -10.95
C SER A 55 7.35 12.35 -9.78
N PHE A 56 7.83 12.18 -8.55
CA PHE A 56 7.16 12.66 -7.32
C PHE A 56 7.82 13.90 -6.72
N ARG A 57 7.07 15.00 -6.61
CA ARG A 57 7.56 16.23 -5.95
C ARG A 57 7.71 16.09 -4.43
N TYR A 58 6.82 15.33 -3.79
CA TYR A 58 6.77 15.14 -2.34
C TYR A 58 6.57 13.65 -1.98
N PRO A 59 7.60 12.80 -2.17
CA PRO A 59 7.47 11.34 -2.07
C PRO A 59 6.97 10.87 -0.71
N LYS A 60 7.53 11.43 0.37
CA LYS A 60 7.14 11.10 1.74
C LYS A 60 5.69 11.47 2.06
N GLY A 61 5.25 12.66 1.61
CA GLY A 61 3.87 13.11 1.79
C GLY A 61 2.88 12.21 1.05
N PHE A 62 3.24 11.79 -0.16
CA PHE A 62 2.46 10.83 -0.93
C PHE A 62 2.37 9.47 -0.22
N GLN A 63 3.48 8.90 0.26
CA GLN A 63 3.51 7.62 0.97
C GLN A 63 2.64 7.66 2.25
N MET A 64 2.69 8.75 3.02
CA MET A 64 1.83 8.94 4.20
C MET A 64 0.34 9.02 3.83
N LEU A 65 -0.01 9.76 2.77
CA LEU A 65 -1.39 9.88 2.31
C LEU A 65 -1.91 8.55 1.76
N ALA A 66 -1.08 7.82 1.01
CA ALA A 66 -1.39 6.48 0.54
C ALA A 66 -1.66 5.53 1.72
N GLY A 67 -0.80 5.55 2.74
CA GLY A 67 -0.99 4.74 3.95
C GLY A 67 -2.24 5.09 4.74
N THR A 68 -2.52 6.38 4.90
CA THR A 68 -3.78 6.86 5.49
C THR A 68 -4.98 6.32 4.70
N GLY A 69 -4.96 6.47 3.37
CA GLY A 69 -6.04 6.05 2.48
C GLY A 69 -6.28 4.53 2.50
N VAL A 70 -5.22 3.73 2.57
CA VAL A 70 -5.33 2.28 2.71
C VAL A 70 -5.91 1.91 4.08
N GLY A 71 -5.46 2.54 5.16
CA GLY A 71 -6.01 2.32 6.50
C GLY A 71 -7.52 2.64 6.58
N LEU A 72 -7.94 3.73 5.93
CA LEU A 72 -9.36 4.05 5.75
C LEU A 72 -10.09 2.96 4.96
N GLY A 73 -9.54 2.53 3.84
CA GLY A 73 -10.15 1.52 2.97
C GLY A 73 -10.30 0.16 3.65
N ILE A 74 -9.28 -0.30 4.39
CA ILE A 74 -9.35 -1.55 5.15
C ILE A 74 -10.39 -1.41 6.25
N GLY A 75 -10.35 -0.33 7.02
CA GLY A 75 -11.34 -0.11 8.08
C GLY A 75 -12.77 -0.07 7.56
N ALA A 76 -13.01 0.54 6.40
CA ALA A 76 -14.32 0.56 5.75
C ALA A 76 -14.74 -0.81 5.22
N LEU A 77 -13.82 -1.55 4.58
CA LEU A 77 -14.07 -2.88 4.01
C LEU A 77 -14.54 -3.88 5.08
N PHE A 78 -13.95 -3.81 6.27
CA PHE A 78 -14.26 -4.70 7.39
C PHE A 78 -15.34 -4.14 8.33
N GLY A 79 -15.97 -3.02 8.00
CA GLY A 79 -17.02 -2.41 8.83
C GLY A 79 -16.55 -2.03 10.23
N ALA A 80 -15.28 -1.64 10.37
CA ALA A 80 -14.69 -1.30 11.65
C ALA A 80 -15.31 -0.03 12.25
N SER A 81 -15.29 0.10 13.58
CA SER A 81 -15.77 1.33 14.22
C SER A 81 -14.81 2.49 13.98
N LEU A 82 -15.31 3.72 14.07
CA LEU A 82 -14.53 4.93 13.77
C LEU A 82 -13.17 5.01 14.51
N PRO A 83 -13.07 4.68 15.82
CA PRO A 83 -11.76 4.64 16.49
C PRO A 83 -10.76 3.68 15.83
N TYR A 84 -11.20 2.51 15.37
CA TYR A 84 -10.34 1.55 14.68
C TYR A 84 -9.96 2.04 13.28
N ILE A 85 -10.89 2.64 12.54
CA ILE A 85 -10.60 3.24 11.23
C ILE A 85 -9.51 4.32 11.38
N LEU A 86 -9.64 5.20 12.38
CA LEU A 86 -8.64 6.23 12.67
C LEU A 86 -7.30 5.62 13.10
N GLY A 87 -7.33 4.58 13.95
CA GLY A 87 -6.14 3.84 14.35
C GLY A 87 -5.40 3.23 13.15
N LEU A 88 -6.12 2.52 12.27
CA LEU A 88 -5.55 1.94 11.05
C LEU A 88 -4.99 3.01 10.11
N SER A 89 -5.67 4.14 9.99
CA SER A 89 -5.23 5.27 9.16
C SER A 89 -3.93 5.88 9.71
N LEU A 90 -3.82 6.03 11.03
CA LEU A 90 -2.60 6.53 11.68
C LEU A 90 -1.44 5.54 11.54
N ILE A 91 -1.70 4.24 11.70
CA ILE A 91 -0.69 3.19 11.48
C ILE A 91 -0.23 3.21 10.03
N GLY A 92 -1.15 3.26 9.07
CA GLY A 92 -0.83 3.38 7.65
C GLY A 92 0.01 4.62 7.34
N ALA A 93 -0.35 5.78 7.90
CA ALA A 93 0.42 7.01 7.77
C ALA A 93 1.84 6.88 8.35
N ALA A 94 1.98 6.22 9.51
CA ALA A 94 3.28 5.96 10.13
C ALA A 94 4.14 5.02 9.26
N ILE A 95 3.56 3.95 8.72
CA ILE A 95 4.26 3.07 7.77
C ILE A 95 4.71 3.87 6.55
N GLY A 96 3.83 4.70 5.98
CA GLY A 96 4.17 5.59 4.87
C GLY A 96 5.29 6.58 5.18
N TYR A 97 5.33 7.10 6.42
CA TYR A 97 6.40 8.00 6.87
C TYR A 97 7.78 7.31 6.90
N PHE A 98 7.81 6.02 7.23
CA PHE A 98 9.03 5.21 7.32
C PHE A 98 9.29 4.34 6.08
N ALA A 99 8.46 4.46 5.03
CA ALA A 99 8.49 3.58 3.87
C ALA A 99 9.86 3.55 3.18
N LYS A 100 10.44 4.72 2.96
CA LYS A 100 11.77 4.85 2.36
C LYS A 100 12.83 4.06 3.13
N GLN A 101 12.87 4.23 4.46
CA GLN A 101 13.83 3.55 5.32
C GLN A 101 13.66 2.03 5.24
N PHE A 102 12.42 1.54 5.22
CA PHE A 102 12.17 0.10 5.07
C PHE A 102 12.59 -0.44 3.71
N ILE A 103 12.35 0.30 2.63
CA ILE A 103 12.72 -0.12 1.26
C ILE A 103 14.24 -0.13 1.10
N GLU A 104 14.94 0.90 1.59
CA GLU A 104 16.41 0.97 1.54
C GLU A 104 17.11 -0.08 2.42
N LEU A 105 16.44 -0.59 3.46
CA LEU A 105 16.95 -1.67 4.30
C LEU A 105 16.92 -3.04 3.62
N ILE A 106 16.16 -3.20 2.54
CA ILE A 106 16.09 -4.46 1.79
C ILE A 106 17.26 -4.45 0.79
N PRO A 107 18.33 -5.24 1.01
CA PRO A 107 19.36 -5.39 0.00
C PRO A 107 18.74 -6.11 -1.20
N ILE A 108 18.61 -5.39 -2.32
CA ILE A 108 18.26 -6.02 -3.60
C ILE A 108 19.58 -6.52 -4.19
N PRO A 109 19.81 -7.85 -4.28
CA PRO A 109 20.99 -8.41 -4.91
C PRO A 109 21.06 -8.14 -6.41
#